data_AF-A0A2G6DS70-F1
#
_entry.id   AF-A0A2G6DS70-F1
#
_cell.length_a   1.000
_cell.length_b   1.000
_cell.length_c   1.000
_cell.angle_alpha   90.00
_cell.angle_beta   90.00
_cell.angle_gamma   90.00
#
_symmetry.space_group_name_H-M   'P 1'
#
loop_
_entity.id
_entity.type
_entity.pdbx_description
1 polymer ?
#
loop_
_entity_poly.entity_id
_entity_poly.type
_entity_poly.pdbx_seq_one_letter_code
_entity_poly.pdbx_strand_id
1 'polypeptide(L)'
;MNIFRKKVQKGFTLVEMMVSIFIFLIVMTAIVQIFVQQIHVYQRAQNMQEDMENAQFTMNYLAKTLRTSTVLGEVTGGSVGWDRNNFIDQDGTNHETGQEGNDFHGALITNVNQSLVIYDFSQDRCLKLTFYGKGTSPDGYSGGALIMERSAADFTVDPAHFVNFNEIDRCLDNDVYVEQRRLTTGNVDGSFFASPTRFKDNFATNERLTDAIGRVTIAMKILPKNLDENDMEPVYMQTTTSLRDYPSDLSF
;
A
#
# COMPACT_ATOMS: atom_id res chain seq x y z
N MET A 1 61.99 -57.11 22.47
CA MET A 1 62.07 -55.71 22.93
C MET A 1 62.29 -54.83 21.70
N ASN A 2 61.20 -54.33 21.09
CA ASN A 2 61.28 -53.54 19.86
C ASN A 2 61.54 -52.08 20.19
N ILE A 3 62.68 -51.57 19.73
CA ILE A 3 63.12 -50.18 19.85
C ILE A 3 62.44 -49.37 18.73
N PHE A 4 61.52 -48.49 19.09
CA PHE A 4 60.92 -47.54 18.15
C PHE A 4 61.97 -46.48 17.75
N ARG A 5 62.48 -46.54 16.52
CA ARG A 5 63.29 -45.48 15.92
C ARG A 5 62.41 -44.25 15.65
N LYS A 6 62.68 -43.13 16.35
CA LYS A 6 62.05 -41.84 16.04
C LYS A 6 62.53 -41.34 14.67
N LYS A 7 61.60 -41.15 13.73
CA LYS A 7 61.88 -40.46 12.47
C LYS A 7 61.99 -38.96 12.75
N VAL A 8 63.09 -38.34 12.34
CA VAL A 8 63.27 -36.88 12.38
C VAL A 8 62.40 -36.28 11.26
N GLN A 9 61.41 -35.48 11.63
CA GLN A 9 60.59 -34.75 10.65
C GLN A 9 61.35 -33.52 10.15
N LYS A 10 61.39 -33.32 8.84
CA LYS A 10 61.96 -32.10 8.23
C LYS A 10 61.02 -30.93 8.52
N GLY A 11 61.56 -29.82 9.01
CA GLY A 11 60.80 -28.59 9.25
C GLY A 11 60.40 -27.90 7.95
N PHE A 12 59.36 -27.07 8.02
CA PHE A 12 58.92 -26.20 6.93
C PHE A 12 59.98 -25.15 6.60
N THR A 13 60.14 -24.84 5.32
CA THR A 13 61.03 -23.75 4.90
C THR A 13 60.38 -22.39 5.12
N LEU A 14 61.18 -21.34 5.27
CA LEU A 14 60.67 -19.97 5.43
C LEU A 14 59.79 -19.56 4.24
N VAL A 15 60.18 -19.95 3.02
CA VAL A 15 59.42 -19.68 1.79
C VAL A 15 58.05 -20.37 1.82
N GLU A 16 58.00 -21.62 2.28
CA GLU A 16 56.74 -22.39 2.38
C GLU A 16 55.76 -21.79 3.39
N MET A 17 56.27 -21.21 4.49
CA MET A 17 55.45 -20.46 5.44
C MET A 17 54.89 -19.18 4.84
N MET A 18 55.69 -18.42 4.08
CA MET A 18 55.22 -17.19 3.43
C MET A 18 54.12 -17.47 2.40
N VAL A 19 54.32 -18.50 1.56
CA VAL A 19 53.33 -18.92 0.56
C VAL A 19 52.04 -19.40 1.24
N SER A 20 52.15 -20.17 2.33
CA SER A 20 50.99 -20.67 3.07
C SER A 20 50.15 -19.53 3.67
N ILE A 21 50.80 -18.54 4.30
CA ILE A 21 50.11 -17.37 4.85
C ILE A 21 49.44 -16.56 3.74
N PHE A 22 50.11 -16.38 2.61
CA PHE A 22 49.56 -15.66 1.46
C PHE A 22 48.29 -16.34 0.91
N ILE A 23 48.33 -17.66 0.69
CA ILE A 23 47.16 -18.43 0.24
C ILE A 23 46.05 -18.37 1.29
N PHE A 24 46.38 -18.50 2.57
CA PHE A 24 45.41 -18.41 3.66
C PHE A 24 44.69 -17.06 3.69
N LEU A 25 45.41 -15.95 3.51
CA LEU A 25 44.83 -14.62 3.47
C LEU A 25 43.87 -14.44 2.29
N ILE A 26 44.21 -14.98 1.12
CA ILE A 26 43.33 -14.95 -0.06
C ILE A 26 42.03 -15.70 0.24
N VAL A 27 42.14 -16.91 0.79
CA VAL A 27 40.97 -17.74 1.13
C VAL A 27 40.10 -17.06 2.19
N MET A 28 40.71 -16.51 3.24
CA MET A 28 39.97 -15.80 4.29
C MET A 28 39.26 -14.55 3.76
N THR A 29 39.89 -13.79 2.86
CA THR A 29 39.27 -12.61 2.26
C THR A 29 38.05 -13.00 1.42
N ALA A 30 38.15 -14.08 0.63
CA ALA A 30 37.03 -14.58 -0.16
C ALA A 30 35.85 -15.01 0.73
N ILE A 31 36.12 -15.67 1.86
CA ILE A 31 35.08 -16.08 2.82
C ILE A 31 34.38 -14.86 3.43
N VAL A 32 35.13 -13.83 3.85
CA VAL A 32 34.56 -12.60 4.43
C VAL A 32 33.65 -11.89 3.42
N GLN A 33 34.04 -11.82 2.14
CA GLN A 33 33.21 -11.22 1.10
C GLN A 33 31.85 -11.90 0.96
N ILE A 34 31.82 -13.24 1.00
CA ILE A 34 30.57 -14.00 0.96
C ILE A 34 29.69 -13.64 2.17
N PHE A 35 30.26 -13.56 3.37
CA PHE A 35 29.50 -13.20 4.58
C PHE A 35 28.91 -11.79 4.51
N VAL A 36 29.67 -10.81 4.00
CA VAL A 36 29.18 -9.43 3.83
C VAL A 36 27.96 -9.39 2.90
N GLN A 37 28.00 -10.13 1.78
CA GLN A 37 26.86 -10.23 0.87
C GLN A 37 25.63 -10.84 1.55
N GLN A 38 25.81 -11.91 2.35
CA GLN A 38 24.71 -12.54 3.09
C GLN A 38 24.06 -11.59 4.10
N ILE A 39 24.85 -10.77 4.80
CA ILE A 39 24.33 -9.77 5.74
C ILE A 39 23.46 -8.74 5.01
N HIS A 40 23.89 -8.26 3.84
CA HIS A 40 23.09 -7.30 3.07
C HIS A 40 21.78 -7.90 2.55
N VAL A 41 21.80 -9.15 2.10
CA VAL A 41 20.56 -9.86 1.68
C VAL A 41 19.62 -10.03 2.86
N TYR A 42 20.14 -10.41 4.03
CA TYR A 42 19.35 -10.57 5.25
C TYR A 42 18.68 -9.25 5.68
N GLN A 43 19.42 -8.14 5.69
CA GLN A 43 18.87 -6.82 6.03
C GLN A 43 17.78 -6.37 5.06
N ARG A 44 17.95 -6.63 3.76
CA ARG A 44 16.93 -6.33 2.75
C ARG A 44 15.66 -7.14 2.95
N ALA A 45 15.80 -8.45 3.19
CA ALA A 45 14.67 -9.33 3.47
C ALA A 45 13.93 -8.91 4.74
N GLN A 46 14.65 -8.50 5.78
CA GLN A 46 14.05 -8.01 7.02
C GLN A 46 13.26 -6.71 6.81
N ASN A 47 13.81 -5.74 6.09
CA ASN A 47 13.10 -4.48 5.80
C ASN A 47 11.85 -4.73 4.94
N MET A 48 11.94 -5.64 3.96
CA MET A 48 10.79 -6.03 3.13
C MET A 48 9.69 -6.68 3.97
N GLN A 49 10.07 -7.54 4.93
CA GLN A 49 9.11 -8.15 5.85
C GLN A 49 8.42 -7.10 6.71
N GLU A 50 9.16 -6.12 7.26
CA GLU A 50 8.58 -5.03 8.04
C GLU A 50 7.59 -4.19 7.21
N ASP A 51 7.95 -3.84 5.97
CA ASP A 51 7.09 -3.10 5.06
C ASP A 51 5.80 -3.89 4.72
N MET A 52 5.90 -5.21 4.52
CA MET A 52 4.74 -6.08 4.28
C MET A 52 3.83 -6.19 5.51
N GLU A 53 4.40 -6.38 6.71
CA GLU A 53 3.63 -6.45 7.96
C GLU A 53 2.90 -5.13 8.25
N ASN A 54 3.58 -4.00 8.02
CA ASN A 54 3.01 -2.67 8.18
C ASN A 54 1.87 -2.42 7.19
N ALA A 55 2.07 -2.77 5.93
CA ALA A 55 1.04 -2.64 4.91
C ALA A 55 -0.16 -3.57 5.16
N GLN A 56 0.06 -4.79 5.64
CA GLN A 56 -1.01 -5.71 6.05
C GLN A 56 -1.79 -5.17 7.24
N PHE A 57 -1.11 -4.61 8.24
CA PHE A 57 -1.73 -3.93 9.37
C PHE A 57 -2.62 -2.77 8.89
N THR A 58 -2.09 -1.93 7.99
CA THR A 58 -2.81 -0.81 7.38
C THR A 58 -4.05 -1.27 6.63
N MET A 59 -3.94 -2.29 5.78
CA MET A 59 -5.08 -2.83 5.03
C MET A 59 -6.17 -3.38 5.96
N ASN A 60 -5.79 -4.07 7.03
CA ASN A 60 -6.73 -4.57 8.02
C ASN A 60 -7.40 -3.43 8.82
N TYR A 61 -6.63 -2.39 9.16
CA TYR A 61 -7.16 -1.21 9.82
C TYR A 61 -8.20 -0.50 8.93
N LEU A 62 -7.85 -0.23 7.67
CA LEU A 62 -8.76 0.41 6.72
C LEU A 62 -10.00 -0.44 6.44
N ALA A 63 -9.85 -1.75 6.29
CA ALA A 63 -10.98 -2.65 6.14
C ALA A 63 -11.93 -2.59 7.36
N LYS A 64 -11.41 -2.37 8.58
CA LYS A 64 -12.27 -2.19 9.76
C LYS A 64 -12.99 -0.85 9.73
N THR A 65 -12.25 0.23 9.48
CA THR A 65 -12.81 1.58 9.36
C THR A 65 -13.89 1.67 8.28
N LEU A 66 -13.64 1.09 7.10
CA LEU A 66 -14.61 1.10 5.99
C LEU A 66 -15.93 0.39 6.35
N ARG A 67 -15.91 -0.66 7.18
CA ARG A 67 -17.16 -1.33 7.59
C ARG A 67 -18.08 -0.44 8.42
N THR A 68 -17.53 0.56 9.09
CA THR A 68 -18.28 1.53 9.91
C THR A 68 -18.37 2.89 9.25
N SER A 69 -18.00 3.00 7.98
CA SER A 69 -17.98 4.27 7.27
C SER A 69 -18.94 4.30 6.09
N THR A 70 -19.32 5.51 5.69
CA THR A 70 -19.89 5.78 4.35
C THR A 70 -18.85 6.49 3.50
N VAL A 71 -18.87 6.24 2.20
CA VAL A 71 -17.99 6.92 1.24
C VAL A 71 -18.71 8.15 0.70
N LEU A 72 -17.98 9.25 0.60
CA LEU A 72 -18.48 10.54 0.15
C LEU A 72 -17.87 10.90 -1.20
N GLY A 73 -18.60 11.71 -1.96
CA GLY A 73 -18.19 12.20 -3.27
C GLY A 73 -18.92 11.53 -4.41
N GLU A 74 -18.80 12.16 -5.59
CA GLU A 74 -19.47 11.68 -6.80
C GLU A 74 -18.67 10.53 -7.40
N VAL A 75 -19.35 9.39 -7.51
CA VAL A 75 -18.84 8.18 -8.15
C VAL A 75 -19.03 8.34 -9.64
N THR A 76 -18.12 9.04 -10.32
CA THR A 76 -18.18 9.18 -11.78
C THR A 76 -18.03 7.80 -12.43
N GLY A 77 -19.14 7.25 -12.92
CA GLY A 77 -19.25 5.94 -13.56
C GLY A 77 -18.46 5.84 -14.87
N GLY A 78 -17.15 5.67 -14.78
CA GLY A 78 -16.31 5.22 -15.89
C GLY A 78 -16.15 3.70 -15.87
N SER A 79 -16.44 3.04 -16.99
CA SER A 79 -16.02 1.64 -17.20
C SER A 79 -14.51 1.61 -17.37
N VAL A 80 -13.79 0.96 -16.46
CA VAL A 80 -12.34 0.80 -16.60
C VAL A 80 -12.01 -0.68 -16.60
N GLY A 81 -11.31 -1.11 -17.65
CA GLY A 81 -10.81 -2.46 -17.77
C GLY A 81 -9.72 -2.72 -16.73
N TRP A 82 -9.91 -3.77 -15.92
CA TRP A 82 -8.87 -4.29 -15.06
C TRP A 82 -7.91 -5.10 -15.91
N ASP A 83 -6.96 -4.44 -16.56
CA ASP A 83 -5.76 -5.15 -16.97
C ASP A 83 -4.80 -5.13 -15.78
N ARG A 84 -4.42 -6.31 -15.26
CA ARG A 84 -3.37 -6.43 -14.23
C ARG A 84 -2.06 -5.79 -14.70
N ASN A 85 -1.91 -5.61 -16.01
CA ASN A 85 -0.78 -4.92 -16.63
C ASN A 85 -0.95 -3.39 -16.66
N ASN A 86 -2.17 -2.83 -16.60
CA ASN A 86 -2.43 -1.38 -16.61
C ASN A 86 -2.25 -0.68 -15.25
N PHE A 87 -1.99 -1.43 -14.17
CA PHE A 87 -1.56 -0.82 -12.91
C PHE A 87 -0.13 -0.22 -13.03
N ILE A 88 0.61 -0.57 -14.08
CA ILE A 88 2.05 -0.31 -14.21
C ILE A 88 2.37 0.80 -15.22
N ASP A 89 1.50 1.13 -16.17
CA ASP A 89 1.86 2.13 -17.21
C ASP A 89 1.60 3.57 -16.75
N GLN A 90 2.45 4.07 -15.85
CA GLN A 90 2.62 5.51 -15.62
C GLN A 90 3.43 6.21 -16.72
N ASP A 91 3.98 5.48 -17.70
CA ASP A 91 4.78 6.05 -18.78
C ASP A 91 3.95 6.80 -19.83
N GLY A 92 2.61 6.84 -19.70
CA GLY A 92 1.73 7.63 -20.56
C GLY A 92 1.70 7.14 -22.01
N THR A 93 2.26 5.96 -22.30
CA THR A 93 2.14 5.34 -23.61
C THR A 93 0.83 4.56 -23.66
N ASN A 94 -0.14 5.10 -24.40
CA ASN A 94 -1.41 4.43 -24.66
C ASN A 94 -1.15 3.08 -25.34
N HIS A 95 -1.10 1.99 -24.57
CA HIS A 95 -1.14 0.65 -25.13
C HIS A 95 -2.62 0.30 -25.34
N GLU A 96 -3.06 0.33 -26.60
CA GLU A 96 -4.40 -0.11 -27.01
C GLU A 96 -4.51 -1.62 -26.80
N THR A 97 -4.77 -2.06 -25.57
CA THR A 97 -5.13 -3.46 -25.31
C THR A 97 -6.60 -3.65 -25.69
N GLY A 98 -6.83 -4.64 -26.56
CA GLY A 98 -8.15 -4.99 -27.06
C GLY A 98 -9.13 -5.23 -25.91
N GLN A 99 -10.28 -4.58 -26.00
CA GLN A 99 -11.42 -4.76 -25.11
C GLN A 99 -11.97 -6.19 -25.20
N GLU A 100 -11.39 -7.14 -24.48
CA GLU A 100 -12.11 -8.34 -24.10
C GLU A 100 -12.76 -8.12 -22.73
N GLY A 101 -14.05 -8.47 -22.65
CA GLY A 101 -15.02 -7.95 -21.69
C GLY A 101 -14.62 -8.10 -20.22
N ASN A 102 -14.48 -6.94 -19.57
CA ASN A 102 -14.41 -6.85 -18.12
C ASN A 102 -15.79 -6.48 -17.59
N ASP A 103 -16.55 -7.48 -17.12
CA ASP A 103 -17.88 -7.32 -16.48
C ASP A 103 -17.82 -6.63 -15.09
N PHE A 104 -16.70 -5.99 -14.75
CA PHE A 104 -16.55 -5.28 -13.48
C PHE A 104 -17.02 -3.82 -13.63
N HIS A 105 -18.33 -3.62 -13.54
CA HIS A 105 -18.94 -2.29 -13.43
C HIS A 105 -18.72 -1.73 -12.02
N GLY A 106 -17.55 -1.16 -11.77
CA GLY A 106 -17.26 -0.36 -10.59
C GLY A 106 -16.76 1.01 -11.03
N ALA A 107 -17.12 2.07 -10.31
CA ALA A 107 -16.54 3.36 -10.61
C ALA A 107 -15.19 3.47 -9.92
N LEU A 108 -14.25 3.96 -10.71
CA LEU A 108 -12.86 3.91 -10.39
C LEU A 108 -12.44 5.24 -9.81
N ILE A 109 -11.97 5.22 -8.56
CA ILE A 109 -11.18 6.33 -8.02
C ILE A 109 -9.71 5.96 -8.30
N THR A 110 -9.33 5.96 -9.57
CA THR A 110 -7.93 5.86 -9.97
C THR A 110 -7.44 7.21 -10.37
N ASN A 111 -6.65 7.78 -9.47
CA ASN A 111 -5.43 8.45 -9.83
C ASN A 111 -4.56 8.50 -8.57
N VAL A 112 -3.24 8.48 -8.78
CA VAL A 112 -2.23 8.92 -7.80
C VAL A 112 -2.45 10.41 -7.56
N ASN A 113 -3.42 10.75 -6.70
CA ASN A 113 -3.86 12.07 -6.21
C ASN A 113 -5.37 12.09 -5.90
N GLN A 114 -6.12 11.04 -6.26
CA GLN A 114 -7.52 10.96 -5.86
C GLN A 114 -7.62 10.38 -4.45
N SER A 115 -8.24 11.16 -3.58
CA SER A 115 -8.49 10.77 -2.21
C SER A 115 -9.80 10.02 -2.10
N LEU A 116 -9.82 8.93 -1.34
CA LEU A 116 -11.05 8.33 -0.86
C LEU A 116 -11.48 9.08 0.40
N VAL A 117 -12.55 9.86 0.30
CA VAL A 117 -13.16 10.57 1.42
C VAL A 117 -14.25 9.69 2.01
N ILE A 118 -14.17 9.44 3.32
CA ILE A 118 -15.16 8.66 4.06
C ILE A 118 -15.54 9.37 5.36
N TYR A 119 -16.76 9.10 5.83
CA TYR A 119 -17.20 9.46 7.17
C TYR A 119 -17.27 8.21 8.03
N ASP A 120 -16.47 8.14 9.10
CA ASP A 120 -16.45 7.00 10.04
C ASP A 120 -17.43 7.23 11.19
N PHE A 121 -18.58 6.55 11.15
CA PHE A 121 -19.61 6.63 12.19
C PHE A 121 -19.14 6.09 13.54
N SER A 122 -18.07 5.27 13.59
CA SER A 122 -17.55 4.76 14.86
C SER A 122 -16.77 5.82 15.65
N GLN A 123 -16.21 6.81 14.96
CA GLN A 123 -15.36 7.84 15.56
C GLN A 123 -15.95 9.25 15.41
N ASP A 124 -17.02 9.38 14.63
CA ASP A 124 -17.68 10.64 14.30
C ASP A 124 -16.73 11.64 13.63
N ARG A 125 -16.01 11.18 12.59
CA ARG A 125 -14.97 11.97 11.91
C ARG A 125 -14.91 11.72 10.41
N CYS A 126 -14.50 12.76 9.68
CA CYS A 126 -14.11 12.65 8.28
C CYS A 126 -12.68 12.10 8.17
N LEU A 127 -12.48 11.16 7.26
CA LEU A 127 -11.18 10.61 6.91
C LEU A 127 -10.96 10.79 5.41
N LYS A 128 -9.76 11.20 5.03
CA LYS A 128 -9.34 11.33 3.63
C LYS A 128 -8.11 10.45 3.42
N LEU A 129 -8.22 9.47 2.52
CA LEU A 129 -7.18 8.50 2.25
C LEU A 129 -6.58 8.78 0.88
N THR A 130 -5.28 9.04 0.82
CA THR A 130 -4.62 9.44 -0.42
C THR A 130 -3.36 8.60 -0.64
N PHE A 131 -3.25 7.99 -1.82
CA PHE A 131 -1.99 7.43 -2.29
C PHE A 131 -1.19 8.54 -2.96
N TYR A 132 -0.05 8.87 -2.38
CA TYR A 132 0.94 9.76 -2.98
C TYR A 132 1.94 8.90 -3.75
N GLY A 133 2.26 9.26 -5.00
CA GLY A 133 3.29 8.59 -5.78
C GLY A 133 4.72 9.08 -5.47
N LYS A 134 5.72 8.51 -6.14
CA LYS A 134 7.11 8.99 -6.07
C LYS A 134 7.20 10.44 -6.59
N GLY A 135 7.42 11.41 -5.70
CA GLY A 135 7.83 12.77 -6.09
C GLY A 135 7.27 13.93 -5.28
N THR A 136 6.11 13.78 -4.61
CA THR A 136 5.51 14.88 -3.83
C THR A 136 4.66 14.37 -2.67
N SER A 137 5.31 13.96 -1.56
CA SER A 137 4.60 13.85 -0.28
C SER A 137 4.68 15.20 0.46
N PRO A 138 3.58 15.70 1.08
CA PRO A 138 3.59 16.90 1.91
C PRO A 138 4.62 16.86 3.05
N ASP A 139 4.93 15.64 3.49
CA ASP A 139 5.82 15.34 4.62
C ASP A 139 7.32 15.37 4.23
N GLY A 140 7.65 15.68 2.97
CA GLY A 140 9.04 15.73 2.48
C GLY A 140 9.69 14.37 2.18
N TYR A 141 8.90 13.28 2.18
CA TYR A 141 9.39 11.95 1.81
C TYR A 141 9.40 11.75 0.29
N SER A 142 10.48 11.17 -0.23
CA SER A 142 10.70 10.93 -1.67
C SER A 142 10.10 9.60 -2.19
N GLY A 143 9.17 8.99 -1.44
CA GLY A 143 8.58 7.70 -1.79
C GLY A 143 7.08 7.73 -1.66
N GLY A 144 6.41 6.93 -2.49
CA GLY A 144 4.98 6.75 -2.44
C GLY A 144 4.53 6.21 -1.09
N ALA A 145 3.38 6.69 -0.63
CA ALA A 145 2.85 6.32 0.67
C ALA A 145 1.33 6.45 0.67
N LEU A 146 0.68 5.65 1.52
CA LEU A 146 -0.70 5.87 1.87
C LEU A 146 -0.78 6.80 3.08
N ILE A 147 -1.36 7.98 2.88
CA ILE A 147 -1.57 8.98 3.93
C ILE A 147 -3.06 9.03 4.27
N MET A 148 -3.34 9.09 5.56
CA MET A 148 -4.66 9.35 6.11
C MET A 148 -4.66 10.74 6.72
N GLU A 149 -5.62 11.54 6.30
CA GLU A 149 -5.90 12.84 6.90
C GLU A 149 -7.21 12.75 7.68
N ARG A 150 -7.26 13.37 8.85
CA ARG A 150 -8.40 13.31 9.77
C ARG A 150 -8.91 14.70 10.08
N SER A 151 -10.23 14.80 10.18
CA SER A 151 -10.86 16.02 10.69
C SER A 151 -10.57 16.22 12.17
N ALA A 152 -10.64 17.47 12.63
CA ALA A 152 -10.66 17.78 14.05
C ALA A 152 -11.84 17.04 14.71
N ALA A 153 -11.64 16.58 15.95
CA ALA A 153 -12.68 15.93 16.75
C ALA A 153 -13.84 16.86 17.11
N ASP A 154 -13.63 18.17 16.98
CA ASP A 154 -14.49 19.21 17.49
C ASP A 154 -15.45 19.72 16.41
N PHE A 155 -16.04 18.78 15.68
CA PHE A 155 -17.37 19.04 15.16
C PHE A 155 -18.26 19.01 16.40
N THR A 156 -18.59 20.17 16.96
CA THR A 156 -19.60 20.28 18.00
C THR A 156 -20.95 19.93 17.38
N VAL A 157 -21.15 18.64 17.10
CA VAL A 157 -22.46 18.07 16.86
C VAL A 157 -23.18 18.26 18.18
N ASP A 158 -24.18 19.12 18.18
CA ASP A 158 -25.05 19.29 19.33
C ASP A 158 -25.51 17.89 19.76
N PRO A 159 -25.19 17.41 20.98
CA PRO A 159 -25.49 16.03 21.39
C PRO A 159 -26.99 15.70 21.39
N ALA A 160 -27.86 16.71 21.19
CA ALA A 160 -29.29 16.55 21.01
C ALA A 160 -29.73 16.36 19.53
N HIS A 161 -28.83 16.46 18.54
CA HIS A 161 -29.16 16.34 17.12
C HIS A 161 -28.37 15.22 16.44
N PHE A 162 -29.09 14.42 15.66
CA PHE A 162 -28.51 13.50 14.69
C PHE A 162 -27.61 14.29 13.71
N VAL A 163 -26.49 13.69 13.30
CA VAL A 163 -25.57 14.27 12.31
C VAL A 163 -26.39 14.65 11.09
N ASN A 164 -26.53 15.95 10.84
CA ASN A 164 -27.35 16.42 9.74
C ASN A 164 -26.60 16.13 8.43
N PHE A 165 -27.27 15.77 7.34
CA PHE A 165 -26.57 15.44 6.08
C PHE A 165 -25.64 16.58 5.61
N ASN A 166 -26.03 17.82 5.89
CA ASN A 166 -25.23 19.01 5.63
C ASN A 166 -23.87 19.03 6.38
N GLU A 167 -23.76 18.31 7.49
CA GLU A 167 -22.50 18.17 8.25
C GLU A 167 -21.57 17.14 7.61
N ILE A 168 -22.13 16.08 7.03
CA ILE A 168 -21.36 15.07 6.29
C ILE A 168 -20.77 15.68 5.01
N ASP A 169 -21.51 16.57 4.33
CA ASP A 169 -21.02 17.28 3.16
C ASP A 169 -19.78 18.15 3.44
N ARG A 170 -19.58 18.59 4.70
CA ARG A 170 -18.36 19.31 5.09
C ARG A 170 -17.11 18.45 5.00
N CYS A 171 -17.21 17.13 4.99
CA CYS A 171 -16.05 16.27 4.73
C CYS A 171 -15.49 16.44 3.31
N LEU A 172 -16.25 17.00 2.37
CA LEU A 172 -15.75 17.32 1.03
C LEU A 172 -14.90 18.60 1.01
N ASP A 173 -14.92 19.38 2.09
CA ASP A 173 -14.08 20.56 2.25
C ASP A 173 -12.68 20.15 2.71
N ASN A 174 -11.66 20.62 1.98
CA ASN A 174 -10.27 20.31 2.29
C ASN A 174 -9.78 20.97 3.59
N ASP A 175 -10.42 22.07 4.03
CA ASP A 175 -10.02 22.82 5.22
C ASP A 175 -10.37 22.10 6.53
N VAL A 176 -11.18 21.04 6.46
CA VAL A 176 -11.62 20.28 7.64
C VAL A 176 -10.51 19.35 8.17
N TYR A 177 -9.52 19.01 7.36
CA TYR A 177 -8.46 18.06 7.70
C TYR A 177 -7.28 18.73 8.37
N VAL A 178 -7.00 18.35 9.63
CA VAL A 178 -5.98 19.00 10.47
C VAL A 178 -4.84 18.06 10.87
N GLU A 179 -5.09 16.75 10.89
CA GLU A 179 -4.11 15.75 11.28
C GLU A 179 -3.78 14.90 10.05
N GLN A 180 -2.49 14.82 9.69
CA GLN A 180 -2.01 13.93 8.65
C GLN A 180 -1.19 12.81 9.30
N ARG A 181 -1.48 11.57 8.90
CA ARG A 181 -0.78 10.38 9.38
C ARG A 181 -0.47 9.44 8.24
N ARG A 182 0.82 9.18 8.07
CA ARG A 182 1.31 8.10 7.20
C ARG A 182 0.92 6.75 7.77
N LEU A 183 0.28 5.91 6.96
CA LEU A 183 -0.14 4.57 7.36
C LEU A 183 0.89 3.51 7.00
N THR A 184 1.56 3.63 5.84
CA THR A 184 2.49 2.63 5.33
C THR A 184 3.96 3.02 5.46
N THR A 185 4.85 2.05 5.65
CA THR A 185 6.30 2.19 5.41
C THR A 185 6.66 1.74 3.99
N GLY A 186 7.91 1.98 3.56
CA GLY A 186 8.34 1.65 2.20
C GLY A 186 7.83 2.61 1.12
N ASN A 187 7.93 2.19 -0.15
CA ASN A 187 7.35 2.89 -1.29
C ASN A 187 6.06 2.17 -1.69
N VAL A 188 4.92 2.80 -1.44
CA VAL A 188 3.60 2.21 -1.65
C VAL A 188 2.81 3.02 -2.66
N ASP A 189 2.34 2.34 -3.69
CA ASP A 189 1.39 2.86 -4.67
C ASP A 189 0.08 2.07 -4.57
N GLY A 190 -1.03 2.65 -5.00
CA GLY A 190 -2.32 2.01 -4.79
C GLY A 190 -3.48 2.74 -5.44
N SER A 191 -4.65 2.13 -5.33
CA SER A 191 -5.90 2.72 -5.80
C SER A 191 -7.10 2.22 -5.00
N PHE A 192 -8.18 3.00 -5.05
CA PHE A 192 -9.45 2.70 -4.43
C PHE A 192 -10.50 2.44 -5.50
N PHE A 193 -11.32 1.42 -5.29
CA PHE A 193 -12.39 1.04 -6.20
C PHE A 193 -13.68 0.96 -5.42
N ALA A 194 -14.66 1.77 -5.79
CA ALA A 194 -15.97 1.76 -5.18
C ALA A 194 -16.97 1.10 -6.14
N SER A 195 -17.77 0.17 -5.62
CA SER A 195 -18.88 -0.43 -6.37
C SER A 195 -20.19 -0.17 -5.61
N PRO A 196 -21.26 0.24 -6.31
CA PRO A 196 -22.56 0.40 -5.69
C PRO A 196 -23.15 -0.95 -5.26
N THR A 197 -23.98 -0.96 -4.21
CA THR A 197 -24.74 -2.15 -3.78
C THR A 197 -25.86 -2.47 -4.75
N ARG A 198 -26.51 -1.44 -5.32
CA ARG A 198 -27.64 -1.56 -6.25
C ARG A 198 -27.52 -0.54 -7.37
N PHE A 199 -27.78 -0.98 -8.59
CA PHE A 199 -28.03 -0.12 -9.72
C PHE A 199 -29.55 0.02 -9.88
N LYS A 200 -30.07 1.25 -9.86
CA LYS A 200 -31.41 1.53 -10.37
C LYS A 200 -31.27 2.03 -11.80
N ASP A 201 -31.58 1.15 -12.75
CA ASP A 201 -31.69 1.55 -14.15
C ASP A 201 -32.99 2.34 -14.30
N ASN A 202 -32.90 3.64 -14.54
CA ASN A 202 -34.05 4.43 -14.93
C ASN A 202 -34.29 4.25 -16.43
N PHE A 203 -35.16 3.30 -16.79
CA PHE A 203 -35.48 2.99 -18.19
C PHE A 203 -36.02 4.19 -18.98
N ALA A 204 -36.54 5.22 -18.31
CA ALA A 204 -37.09 6.40 -18.99
C ALA A 204 -36.01 7.42 -19.39
N THR A 205 -34.96 7.59 -18.58
CA THR A 205 -33.88 8.56 -18.83
C THR A 205 -32.58 7.90 -19.31
N ASN A 206 -32.51 6.56 -19.29
CA ASN A 206 -31.27 5.79 -19.39
C ASN A 206 -30.21 6.19 -18.33
N GLU A 207 -30.62 6.89 -17.27
CA GLU A 207 -29.70 7.22 -16.18
C GLU A 207 -29.64 6.05 -15.20
N ARG A 208 -28.41 5.64 -14.90
CA ARG A 208 -28.13 4.69 -13.82
C ARG A 208 -27.95 5.46 -12.53
N LEU A 209 -28.99 5.51 -11.72
CA LEU A 209 -28.91 6.08 -10.37
C LEU A 209 -28.34 5.02 -9.43
N THR A 210 -27.21 5.33 -8.80
CA THR A 210 -26.61 4.47 -7.76
C THR A 210 -27.14 4.90 -6.40
N ASP A 211 -27.86 3.99 -5.73
CA ASP A 211 -28.59 4.28 -4.49
C ASP A 211 -27.65 4.36 -3.26
N ALA A 212 -26.50 3.67 -3.30
CA ALA A 212 -25.45 3.72 -2.27
C ALA A 212 -24.17 3.01 -2.77
N ILE A 213 -23.01 3.40 -2.25
CA ILE A 213 -21.77 2.62 -2.40
C ILE A 213 -21.84 1.45 -1.44
N GLY A 214 -21.76 0.24 -1.98
CA GLY A 214 -21.91 -0.98 -1.21
C GLY A 214 -20.60 -1.67 -0.84
N ARG A 215 -19.55 -1.38 -1.60
CA ARG A 215 -18.30 -2.13 -1.54
C ARG A 215 -17.13 -1.26 -1.95
N VAL A 216 -16.05 -1.34 -1.19
CA VAL A 216 -14.79 -0.69 -1.51
C VAL A 216 -13.70 -1.75 -1.57
N THR A 217 -12.95 -1.75 -2.67
CA THR A 217 -11.71 -2.51 -2.81
C THR A 217 -10.54 -1.54 -2.72
N ILE A 218 -9.55 -1.90 -1.91
CA ILE A 218 -8.27 -1.22 -1.84
C ILE A 218 -7.26 -2.16 -2.52
N ALA A 219 -6.49 -1.65 -3.47
CA ALA A 219 -5.35 -2.34 -4.04
C ALA A 219 -4.08 -1.56 -3.72
N MET A 220 -3.01 -2.29 -3.39
CA MET A 220 -1.76 -1.73 -2.95
C MET A 220 -0.59 -2.50 -3.59
N LYS A 221 0.36 -1.79 -4.16
CA LYS A 221 1.65 -2.25 -4.66
C LYS A 221 2.72 -1.76 -3.70
N ILE A 222 3.46 -2.68 -3.11
CA ILE A 222 4.55 -2.38 -2.17
C ILE A 222 5.87 -2.63 -2.88
N LEU A 223 6.69 -1.59 -2.88
CA LEU A 223 8.07 -1.61 -3.32
C LEU A 223 8.97 -1.40 -2.09
N PRO A 224 9.94 -2.29 -1.84
CA PRO A 224 10.84 -2.15 -0.71
C PRO A 224 11.67 -0.87 -0.82
N LYS A 225 11.96 -0.28 0.34
CA LYS A 225 12.68 1.01 0.41
C LYS A 225 14.07 0.93 -0.24
N ASN A 226 14.44 1.99 -0.97
CA ASN A 226 15.77 2.20 -1.59
C ASN A 226 16.16 1.20 -2.69
N LEU A 227 15.19 0.54 -3.30
CA LEU A 227 15.44 -0.33 -4.44
C LEU A 227 14.87 0.30 -5.70
N ASP A 228 15.64 0.19 -6.78
CA ASP A 228 15.13 0.55 -8.08
C ASP A 228 13.98 -0.41 -8.42
N GLU A 229 12.96 0.11 -9.10
CA GLU A 229 11.77 -0.64 -9.47
C GLU A 229 12.10 -1.82 -10.40
N ASN A 230 13.25 -1.74 -11.06
CA ASN A 230 13.78 -2.78 -11.94
C ASN A 230 14.43 -3.96 -11.20
N ASP A 231 14.83 -3.78 -9.94
CA ASP A 231 15.68 -4.76 -9.22
C ASP A 231 14.87 -5.80 -8.43
N MET A 232 13.57 -5.60 -8.26
CA MET A 232 12.75 -6.47 -7.41
C MET A 232 11.31 -6.54 -7.85
N GLU A 233 10.72 -7.73 -7.74
CA GLU A 233 9.31 -7.95 -8.02
C GLU A 233 8.45 -7.28 -6.92
N PRO A 234 7.52 -6.38 -7.27
CA PRO A 234 6.65 -5.73 -6.31
C PRO A 234 5.68 -6.72 -5.68
N VAL A 235 5.29 -6.47 -4.43
CA VAL A 235 4.25 -7.25 -3.75
C VAL A 235 2.91 -6.55 -3.90
N TYR A 236 1.92 -7.26 -4.41
CA TYR A 236 0.55 -6.76 -4.55
C TYR A 236 -0.34 -7.30 -3.43
N MET A 237 -1.11 -6.41 -2.82
CA MET A 237 -2.14 -6.76 -1.85
C MET A 237 -3.46 -6.11 -2.22
N GLN A 238 -4.54 -6.86 -2.02
CA GLN A 238 -5.88 -6.37 -2.26
C GLN A 238 -6.79 -6.78 -1.11
N THR A 239 -7.65 -5.87 -0.68
CA THR A 239 -8.73 -6.19 0.26
C THR A 239 -10.01 -5.54 -0.21
N THR A 240 -11.12 -6.25 -0.03
CA THR A 240 -12.45 -5.78 -0.40
C THR A 240 -13.33 -5.82 0.83
N THR A 241 -13.98 -4.70 1.10
CA THR A 241 -14.84 -4.51 2.27
C THR A 241 -16.21 -4.03 1.82
N SER A 242 -17.26 -4.70 2.30
CA SER A 242 -18.62 -4.18 2.19
C SER A 242 -18.80 -3.04 3.18
N LEU A 243 -19.33 -1.93 2.70
CA LEU A 243 -19.73 -0.82 3.56
C LEU A 243 -21.04 -1.19 4.26
N ARG A 244 -21.28 -0.62 5.44
CA ARG A 244 -22.63 -0.67 6.01
C ARG A 244 -23.50 0.30 5.24
N ASP A 245 -24.54 -0.23 4.59
CA ASP A 245 -25.69 0.59 4.20
C ASP A 245 -26.38 1.04 5.50
N TYR A 246 -25.99 2.20 6.01
CA TYR A 246 -26.82 2.94 6.95
C TYR A 246 -27.95 3.53 6.10
N PRO A 247 -29.22 3.08 6.28
CA PRO A 247 -30.33 3.65 5.56
C PRO A 247 -30.35 5.15 5.83
N SER A 248 -30.41 5.96 4.78
CA SER A 248 -30.57 7.41 4.86
C SER A 248 -31.85 7.84 5.59
N ASP A 249 -32.77 6.91 5.85
CA ASP A 249 -34.08 7.10 6.47
C ASP A 249 -34.18 6.63 7.93
N LEU A 250 -33.07 6.34 8.63
CA LEU A 250 -33.15 6.04 10.07
C LEU A 250 -33.32 7.32 10.90
N SER A 251 -34.51 7.92 10.85
CA SER A 251 -34.99 8.79 11.92
C SER A 251 -35.44 7.91 13.09
N PHE A 252 -34.73 7.97 14.23
CA PHE A 252 -35.17 7.38 15.49
C PHE A 252 -35.95 8.38 16.33
#